data_AF-T1BB08-F1
#
_entry.id   AF-T1BB08-F1
#
_cell.length_a   1.000
_cell.length_b   1.000
_cell.length_c   1.000
_cell.angle_alpha   90.00
_cell.angle_beta   90.00
_cell.angle_gamma   90.00
#
_symmetry.space_group_name_H-M   'P 1'
#
loop_
_entity.id
_entity.type
_entity.pdbx_description
1 polymer ?
#
loop_
_entity_poly.entity_id
_entity_poly.type
_entity_poly.pdbx_seq_one_letter_code
_entity_poly.pdbx_strand_id
1 'polypeptide(L)'
;TLPKVASTKSSRADISIEDLGILIEVKYVRESGDQRRIFEEYSEDLELYSKWPYLKTIIFLIYNASILRDPEAFEKHSGPQERNGKRFNVKIVLS
;
A
#
# COMPACT_ATOMS: atom_id res chain seq x y z
N THR A 1 -10.19 -15.68 -0.81
CA THR A 1 -8.72 -15.92 -0.77
C THR A 1 -8.06 -15.41 -2.04
N LEU A 2 -7.11 -14.47 -1.94
CA LEU A 2 -6.30 -14.02 -3.10
C LEU A 2 -5.65 -15.22 -3.80
N PRO A 3 -5.77 -15.36 -5.13
CA PRO A 3 -5.09 -16.42 -5.86
C PRO A 3 -3.58 -16.28 -5.66
N LYS A 4 -2.90 -17.41 -5.47
CA LYS A 4 -1.44 -17.47 -5.43
C LYS A 4 -0.92 -17.10 -6.84
N VAL A 5 -0.62 -15.82 -7.07
CA VAL A 5 0.12 -15.39 -8.26
C VAL A 5 1.55 -15.86 -8.06
N ALA A 6 1.85 -17.03 -8.62
CA ALA A 6 3.15 -17.67 -8.53
C ALA A 6 4.18 -16.90 -9.37
N SER A 7 4.83 -15.88 -8.81
CA SER A 7 6.19 -15.46 -9.23
C SER A 7 6.82 -14.28 -8.48
N THR A 8 6.16 -13.57 -7.56
CA THR A 8 6.78 -12.42 -6.86
C THR A 8 6.81 -12.62 -5.35
N LYS A 9 7.96 -12.29 -4.73
CA LYS A 9 8.16 -12.31 -3.28
C LYS A 9 7.14 -11.36 -2.64
N SER A 10 6.26 -11.90 -1.80
CA SER A 10 5.15 -11.21 -1.10
C SER A 10 3.95 -10.85 -1.99
N SER A 11 2.98 -11.77 -2.09
CA SER A 11 1.73 -11.57 -2.84
C SER A 11 0.54 -11.23 -1.92
N ARG A 12 0.77 -10.91 -0.65
CA ARG A 12 -0.27 -10.72 0.37
C ARG A 12 0.02 -9.46 1.18
N ALA A 13 -0.98 -8.58 1.25
CA ALA A 13 -1.00 -7.53 2.25
C ALA A 13 -0.88 -8.11 3.65
N ASP A 14 -0.31 -7.33 4.57
CA ASP A 14 -0.16 -7.74 5.97
C ASP A 14 -1.51 -8.08 6.61
N ILE A 15 -2.56 -7.30 6.30
CA ILE A 15 -3.93 -7.56 6.76
C ILE A 15 -4.90 -7.36 5.60
N SER A 16 -5.83 -8.32 5.45
CA SER A 16 -6.96 -8.22 4.52
C SER A 16 -8.27 -8.47 5.25
N ILE A 17 -9.23 -7.56 5.12
CA ILE A 17 -10.58 -7.67 5.69
C ILE A 17 -11.58 -7.68 4.53
N GLU A 18 -11.94 -8.88 4.07
CA GLU A 18 -12.71 -9.11 2.84
C GLU A 18 -14.10 -8.45 2.90
N ASP A 19 -14.84 -8.64 3.99
CA ASP A 19 -16.20 -8.09 4.17
C ASP A 19 -16.25 -6.56 4.12
N LEU A 20 -15.15 -5.91 4.53
CA LEU A 20 -15.02 -4.45 4.49
C LEU A 20 -14.33 -3.96 3.20
N GLY A 21 -13.73 -4.85 2.42
CA GLY A 21 -12.92 -4.49 1.26
C GLY A 21 -11.66 -3.70 1.60
N ILE A 22 -11.07 -3.95 2.78
CA ILE A 22 -9.92 -3.21 3.29
C ILE A 22 -8.65 -4.06 3.21
N LEU A 23 -7.59 -3.48 2.65
CA LEU A 23 -6.21 -3.98 2.80
C LEU A 23 -5.41 -3.02 3.67
N ILE A 24 -4.55 -3.55 4.52
CA ILE A 24 -3.57 -2.78 5.29
C ILE A 24 -2.19 -3.33 4.98
N GLU A 25 -1.30 -2.43 4.57
CA GLU A 25 0.10 -2.69 4.28
C GLU A 25 0.95 -1.83 5.23
N VAL A 26 1.92 -2.44 5.90
CA VAL A 26 2.79 -1.78 6.86
C VAL A 26 4.21 -1.72 6.31
N LYS A 27 4.76 -0.51 6.22
CA LYS A 27 6.15 -0.28 5.82
C LYS A 27 6.93 0.26 7.01
N TYR A 28 8.04 -0.39 7.35
CA TYR A 28 8.94 0.07 8.40
C TYR A 28 10.11 0.86 7.83
N VAL A 29 10.34 2.04 8.39
CA VAL A 29 11.49 2.90 8.08
C VAL A 29 12.63 2.62 9.06
N ARG A 30 13.78 2.24 8.52
CA ARG A 30 15.03 2.02 9.26
C ARG A 30 15.99 3.19 9.11
N GLU A 31 16.03 3.79 7.92
CA GLU A 31 16.94 4.88 7.59
C GLU A 31 16.32 5.84 6.57
N SER A 32 16.89 7.05 6.45
CA SER A 32 16.35 8.08 5.55
C SER A 32 16.40 7.68 4.07
N GLY A 33 17.26 6.73 3.71
CA GLY A 33 17.36 6.15 2.37
C GLY A 33 16.19 5.25 1.98
N ASP A 34 15.39 4.79 2.95
CA ASP A 34 14.26 3.89 2.69
C ASP A 34 13.13 4.52 1.89
N GLN A 35 13.07 5.86 1.82
CA GLN A 35 12.00 6.58 1.11
C GLN A 35 11.82 6.08 -0.32
N ARG A 36 12.93 5.89 -1.04
CA ARG A 36 12.88 5.40 -2.43
C ARG A 36 12.33 3.98 -2.51
N ARG A 37 12.85 3.08 -1.67
CA ARG A 37 12.41 1.68 -1.62
C ARG A 37 10.92 1.58 -1.30
N ILE A 38 10.45 2.33 -0.30
CA ILE A 38 9.04 2.33 0.12
C ILE A 38 8.14 2.86 -1.00
N PHE A 39 8.60 3.84 -1.78
CA PHE A 39 7.84 4.35 -2.93
C PHE A 39 7.75 3.33 -4.09
N GLU A 40 8.85 2.62 -4.36
CA GLU A 40 8.89 1.53 -5.34
C GLU A 40 7.92 0.41 -4.91
N GLU A 41 8.02 -0.07 -3.66
CA GLU A 41 7.11 -1.06 -3.10
C GLU A 41 5.64 -0.61 -3.13
N TYR A 42 5.35 0.64 -2.73
CA TYR A 42 3.99 1.22 -2.79
C TYR A 42 3.38 1.11 -4.19
N SER A 43 4.17 1.39 -5.23
CA SER A 43 3.70 1.37 -6.61
C SER A 43 3.39 -0.06 -7.08
N GLU A 44 4.23 -1.03 -6.70
CA GLU A 44 4.03 -2.45 -6.98
C GLU A 44 2.80 -3.01 -6.25
N ASP A 45 2.67 -2.68 -4.96
CA ASP A 45 1.55 -3.06 -4.11
C ASP A 45 0.23 -2.51 -4.65
N LEU A 46 0.20 -1.23 -5.06
CA LEU A 46 -1.00 -0.60 -5.63
C LEU A 46 -1.49 -1.32 -6.89
N GLU A 47 -0.56 -1.70 -7.78
CA GLU A 47 -0.89 -2.43 -9.00
C GLU A 47 -1.39 -3.84 -8.68
N LEU A 48 -0.71 -4.56 -7.78
CA LEU A 48 -1.10 -5.90 -7.36
C LEU A 48 -2.48 -5.91 -6.69
N TYR A 49 -2.68 -5.03 -5.71
CA TYR A 49 -3.86 -4.99 -4.87
C TYR A 49 -5.10 -4.50 -5.62
N SER A 50 -4.95 -3.67 -6.66
CA SER A 50 -6.07 -3.26 -7.53
C SER A 50 -6.82 -4.46 -8.14
N LYS A 51 -6.16 -5.61 -8.28
CA LYS A 51 -6.72 -6.84 -8.83
C LYS A 51 -7.60 -7.60 -7.82
N TRP A 52 -7.51 -7.29 -6.52
CA TRP A 52 -8.31 -7.97 -5.49
C TRP A 52 -9.80 -7.59 -5.61
N PRO A 53 -10.73 -8.54 -5.87
CA PRO A 53 -12.11 -8.24 -6.27
C PRO A 53 -12.88 -7.40 -5.25
N TYR A 54 -12.61 -7.58 -3.96
CA TYR A 54 -13.34 -6.91 -2.87
C TYR A 54 -12.81 -5.52 -2.54
N LEU A 55 -11.72 -5.07 -3.18
CA LEU A 55 -11.01 -3.87 -2.78
C LEU A 55 -11.89 -2.61 -2.84
N LYS A 56 -11.99 -1.93 -1.70
CA LYS A 56 -12.59 -0.60 -1.51
C LYS A 56 -11.58 0.40 -0.96
N THR A 57 -10.68 -0.03 -0.07
CA THR A 57 -9.68 0.86 0.54
C THR A 57 -8.37 0.13 0.79
N ILE A 58 -7.25 0.78 0.49
CA ILE A 58 -5.92 0.38 0.93
C ILE A 58 -5.43 1.39 1.97
N ILE A 59 -4.94 0.90 3.09
CA ILE A 59 -4.28 1.70 4.13
C ILE A 59 -2.79 1.35 4.09
N PHE A 60 -1.94 2.32 3.77
CA PHE A 60 -0.49 2.19 3.91
C PHE A 60 -0.06 2.87 5.21
N LEU A 61 0.34 2.06 6.19
CA LEU A 61 0.92 2.54 7.44
C LEU A 61 2.44 2.57 7.29
N ILE A 62 3.02 3.77 7.22
CA ILE A 62 4.47 3.95 7.21
C ILE A 62 4.90 4.24 8.64
N TYR A 63 5.45 3.23 9.31
CA TYR A 63 5.90 3.33 10.70
C TYR A 63 7.34 3.85 10.78
N ASN A 64 7.58 4.74 11.75
CA ASN A 64 8.83 5.46 11.96
C ASN A 64 9.14 6.47 10.83
N ALA A 65 8.08 7.07 10.27
CA ALA A 65 8.16 7.94 9.09
C ALA A 65 9.02 9.19 9.31
N SER A 66 9.20 9.64 10.56
CA SER A 66 10.00 10.82 10.90
C SER A 66 11.48 10.71 10.51
N ILE A 67 11.99 9.52 10.19
CA ILE A 67 13.36 9.30 9.72
C ILE A 67 13.52 9.63 8.22
N LEU A 68 12.43 9.61 7.46
CA LEU A 68 12.46 9.87 6.02
C LEU A 68 12.82 11.33 5.73
N ARG A 69 13.32 11.59 4.52
CA ARG A 69 13.73 12.93 4.12
C ARG A 69 12.55 13.87 3.87
N ASP A 70 11.46 13.31 3.33
CA ASP A 70 10.22 14.01 3.00
C ASP A 70 9.05 13.01 3.14
N PRO A 71 8.66 12.66 4.38
CA PRO A 71 7.56 11.72 4.61
C PRO A 71 6.21 12.25 4.14
N GLU A 72 5.97 13.57 4.19
CA GLU A 72 4.73 14.19 3.76
C GLU A 72 4.50 14.05 2.25
N ALA A 73 5.54 13.80 1.45
CA ALA A 73 5.40 13.44 0.04
C ALA A 73 4.47 12.23 -0.17
N PHE A 74 4.42 11.26 0.75
CA PHE A 74 3.53 10.12 0.63
C PHE A 74 2.06 10.54 0.75
N GLU A 75 1.72 11.53 1.57
CA GLU A 75 0.33 11.95 1.80
C GLU A 75 -0.37 12.42 0.52
N LYS A 76 0.40 12.94 -0.45
CA LYS A 76 -0.08 13.33 -1.80
C LYS A 76 -0.70 12.17 -2.57
N HIS A 77 -0.44 10.93 -2.17
CA HIS A 77 -0.99 9.72 -2.77
C HIS A 77 -2.26 9.22 -2.08
N SER A 78 -2.69 9.86 -0.98
CA SER A 78 -3.99 9.58 -0.37
C SER A 78 -5.14 10.07 -1.26
N GLY A 79 -6.26 9.35 -1.20
CA GLY A 79 -7.49 9.71 -1.88
C GLY A 79 -7.95 8.69 -2.91
N PRO A 80 -8.94 9.05 -3.74
CA PRO A 80 -9.51 8.16 -4.74
C PRO A 80 -8.47 7.76 -5.80
N GLN A 81 -8.47 6.48 -6.16
CA GLN A 81 -7.65 5.90 -7.21
C GLN A 81 -8.52 5.11 -8.18
N GLU A 82 -8.08 5.05 -9.44
CA GLU A 82 -8.65 4.17 -10.45
C GLU A 82 -7.52 3.40 -11.16
N ARG A 83 -7.60 2.07 -11.13
CA ARG A 83 -6.64 1.14 -11.74
C ARG A 83 -7.39 -0.08 -12.23
N ASN A 84 -7.05 -0.61 -13.41
CA ASN A 84 -7.64 -1.83 -13.96
C ASN A 84 -9.20 -1.81 -13.96
N GLY A 85 -9.80 -0.65 -14.23
CA GLY A 85 -11.26 -0.45 -14.23
C GLY A 85 -11.91 -0.49 -12.84
N LYS A 86 -11.13 -0.54 -11.75
CA LYS A 86 -11.62 -0.53 -10.37
C LYS A 86 -11.29 0.78 -9.68
N ARG A 87 -12.30 1.36 -9.03
CA ARG A 87 -12.16 2.51 -8.14
C ARG A 87 -12.03 2.05 -6.69
N PHE A 88 -11.08 2.63 -5.98
CA PHE A 88 -10.86 2.40 -4.55
C PHE A 88 -10.20 3.62 -3.93
N ASN A 89 -10.13 3.67 -2.60
CA ASN A 89 -9.48 4.76 -1.88
C ASN A 89 -8.13 4.33 -1.32
N VAL A 90 -7.13 5.21 -1.37
CA VAL A 90 -5.85 5.04 -0.66
C VAL A 90 -5.85 5.95 0.56
N LYS A 91 -5.40 5.43 1.70
CA LYS A 91 -5.12 6.22 2.90
C LYS A 91 -3.68 5.98 3.31
N ILE A 92 -2.87 7.04 3.32
CA ILE A 92 -1.54 7.01 3.91
C ILE A 92 -1.66 7.39 5.39
N VAL A 93 -0.99 6.63 6.25
CA VAL A 93 -0.86 6.92 7.68
C VAL A 93 0.63 6.95 7.99
N LEU A 94 1.13 8.13 8.37
CA LEU A 94 2.49 8.31 8.85
C LEU A 94 2.48 8.16 10.38
N SER A 95 3.37 7.34 10.93
CA SER A 95 3.51 7.10 12.37
C SER A 95 4.96 7.09 12.81
#